data_AF-A0A374A782-F1
#
_entry.id   AF-A0A374A782-F1
#
_cell.length_a   1.000
_cell.length_b   1.000
_cell.length_c   1.000
_cell.angle_alpha   90.00
_cell.angle_beta   90.00
_cell.angle_gamma   90.00
#
_symmetry.space_group_name_H-M   'P 1'
#
loop_
_entity.id
_entity.type
_entity.pdbx_description
1 polymer ?
#
loop_
_entity_poly.entity_id
_entity_poly.type
_entity_poly.pdbx_seq_one_letter_code
_entity_poly.pdbx_strand_id
1 'polypeptide(L)'
;MTSEKSQLKFARSEETGELIGFVSRHSKTRKLMGVREDSRFGKQICVLSEDLKGTLEPNILYSVELKPMHKANGYVVVAATPVLFQAHVETVIVPKTLYQVTVTFGNKKIFFDPKDGKSVMSRTIDGVLEILKGRKDIKYKEGVITDYLNQARALVRRMESDGFIYTGDRHQGGIQ
;
A
#
# COMPACT_ATOMS: atom_id res chain seq x y z
N MET A 1 -13.20 30.71 -4.97
CA MET A 1 -13.51 29.64 -3.98
C MET A 1 -12.21 29.05 -3.49
N THR A 2 -12.02 29.01 -2.18
CA THR A 2 -10.84 28.40 -1.54
C THR A 2 -10.84 26.90 -1.78
N SER A 3 -9.71 26.35 -2.22
CA SER A 3 -9.51 24.90 -2.27
C SER A 3 -9.17 24.37 -0.88
N GLU A 4 -9.60 23.14 -0.60
CA GLU A 4 -9.29 22.42 0.63
C GLU A 4 -8.44 21.18 0.31
N LYS A 5 -7.61 20.74 1.25
CA LYS A 5 -6.77 19.55 1.09
C LYS A 5 -7.27 18.39 1.94
N SER A 6 -7.22 17.19 1.38
CA SER A 6 -7.56 15.95 2.08
C SER A 6 -6.76 14.78 1.49
N GLN A 7 -6.87 13.62 2.13
CA GLN A 7 -6.44 12.35 1.55
C GLN A 7 -7.62 11.41 1.47
N LEU A 8 -7.83 10.78 0.31
CA LEU A 8 -8.88 9.78 0.11
C LEU A 8 -8.52 8.77 -0.97
N LYS A 9 -9.31 7.70 -1.02
CA LYS A 9 -9.24 6.68 -2.05
C LYS A 9 -10.46 6.77 -2.94
N PHE A 10 -10.28 6.49 -4.22
CA PHE A 10 -11.37 6.40 -5.17
C PHE A 10 -11.82 4.95 -5.31
N ALA A 11 -13.13 4.77 -5.46
CA ALA A 11 -13.78 3.53 -5.85
C ALA A 11 -14.48 3.76 -7.19
N ARG A 12 -14.66 2.69 -7.96
CA ARG A 12 -15.43 2.73 -9.19
C ARG A 12 -16.91 2.65 -8.83
N SER A 13 -17.70 3.65 -9.24
CA SER A 13 -19.15 3.65 -9.09
C SER A 13 -19.76 2.49 -9.87
N GLU A 14 -20.63 1.71 -9.23
CA GLU A 14 -21.35 0.62 -9.91
C GLU A 14 -22.37 1.15 -10.92
N GLU A 15 -22.96 2.32 -10.65
CA GLU A 15 -23.97 2.94 -11.51
C GLU A 15 -23.38 3.58 -12.77
N THR A 16 -22.25 4.28 -12.63
CA THR A 16 -21.70 5.12 -13.72
C THR A 16 -20.38 4.60 -14.27
N GLY A 17 -19.68 3.71 -13.56
CA GLY A 17 -18.32 3.29 -13.89
C GLY A 17 -17.25 4.35 -13.65
N GLU A 18 -17.63 5.54 -13.18
CA GLU A 18 -16.71 6.64 -12.89
C GLU A 18 -15.99 6.44 -11.55
N LEU A 19 -14.80 7.04 -11.41
CA LEU A 19 -14.10 7.07 -10.13
C LEU A 19 -14.70 8.14 -9.22
N ILE A 20 -15.21 7.70 -8.07
CA ILE A 20 -15.77 8.56 -7.04
C ILE A 20 -15.09 8.31 -5.69
N GLY A 21 -15.06 9.35 -4.88
CA GLY A 21 -14.55 9.29 -3.52
C GLY A 21 -15.53 9.91 -2.54
N PHE A 22 -15.23 9.77 -1.25
CA PHE A 22 -16.08 10.35 -0.21
C PHE A 22 -15.23 11.07 0.82
N VAL A 23 -15.75 12.20 1.28
CA VAL A 23 -15.18 12.95 2.40
C VAL A 23 -16.23 13.18 3.47
N SER A 24 -15.78 13.30 4.71
CA SER A 24 -16.62 13.72 5.83
C SER A 24 -15.92 14.84 6.58
N ARG A 25 -16.71 15.81 7.05
CA ARG A 25 -16.23 16.93 7.86
C ARG A 25 -16.11 16.44 9.30
N HIS A 26 -14.89 16.35 9.81
CA HIS A 26 -14.66 15.93 11.20
C HIS A 26 -15.34 16.90 12.17
N SER A 27 -16.17 16.38 13.09
CA SER A 27 -17.04 17.21 13.95
C SER A 27 -16.29 18.25 14.78
N LYS A 28 -15.18 17.85 15.42
CA LYS A 28 -14.37 18.73 16.28
C LYS A 28 -13.41 19.63 15.51
N THR A 29 -12.51 19.06 14.71
CA THR A 29 -11.44 19.79 14.01
C THR A 29 -11.91 20.52 12.75
N ARG A 30 -13.15 20.24 12.29
CA ARG A 30 -13.71 20.74 11.04
C ARG A 30 -12.85 20.44 9.81
N LYS A 31 -11.87 19.53 9.87
CA LYS A 31 -11.08 19.10 8.70
C LYS A 31 -11.91 18.17 7.80
N LEU A 32 -11.74 18.27 6.48
CA LEU A 32 -12.24 17.23 5.57
C LEU A 32 -11.32 16.02 5.68
N MET A 33 -11.90 14.84 5.84
CA MET A 33 -11.18 13.59 5.85
C MET A 33 -11.81 12.64 4.84
N GLY A 34 -10.98 11.93 4.08
CA GLY A 34 -11.44 10.84 3.24
C GLY A 34 -12.12 9.76 4.08
N VAL A 35 -13.25 9.27 3.59
CA VAL A 35 -13.99 8.15 4.18
C VAL A 35 -14.34 7.14 3.11
N ARG A 36 -14.69 5.93 3.53
CA ARG A 36 -15.22 4.91 2.63
C ARG A 36 -16.69 5.17 2.33
N GLU A 37 -17.20 4.52 1.29
CA GLU A 37 -18.60 4.55 0.93
C GLU A 37 -19.52 4.01 2.03
N ASP A 38 -19.12 2.92 2.70
CA ASP A 38 -19.81 2.29 3.82
C ASP A 38 -19.64 3.03 5.17
N SER A 39 -19.03 4.22 5.16
CA SER A 39 -18.83 5.01 6.36
C SER A 39 -20.16 5.40 7.02
N ARG A 40 -20.26 5.15 8.34
CA ARG A 40 -21.37 5.57 9.21
C ARG A 40 -21.50 7.09 9.39
N PHE A 41 -20.46 7.86 9.05
CA PHE A 41 -20.46 9.31 9.19
C PHE A 41 -21.12 9.98 7.97
N GLY A 42 -21.79 11.11 8.20
CA GLY A 42 -22.31 11.95 7.11
C GLY A 42 -21.21 12.28 6.11
N LYS A 43 -21.39 11.83 4.87
CA LYS A 43 -20.38 11.88 3.81
C LYS A 43 -20.88 12.71 2.64
N GLN A 44 -19.95 13.35 1.96
CA GLN A 44 -20.16 14.11 0.73
C GLN A 44 -19.36 13.45 -0.39
N ILE A 45 -19.94 13.37 -1.57
CA ILE A 45 -19.29 12.78 -2.74
C ILE A 45 -18.19 13.70 -3.26
N CYS A 46 -17.10 13.10 -3.71
CA CYS A 46 -16.02 13.73 -4.44
C CYS A 46 -15.98 13.14 -5.85
N VAL A 47 -16.11 13.99 -6.85
CA VAL A 47 -15.97 13.60 -8.27
C VAL A 47 -14.70 14.20 -8.83
N LEU A 48 -14.14 13.57 -9.86
CA LEU A 48 -12.96 14.06 -10.56
C LEU A 48 -13.33 15.22 -11.50
N SER A 49 -12.46 16.22 -11.60
CA SER A 49 -12.47 17.13 -12.74
C SER A 49 -12.14 16.38 -14.03
N GLU A 50 -12.57 16.92 -15.17
CA GLU A 50 -12.42 16.25 -16.48
C GLU A 50 -10.95 15.91 -16.81
N ASP A 51 -10.00 16.76 -16.42
CA ASP A 51 -8.57 16.58 -16.63
C ASP A 51 -7.96 15.42 -15.82
N LEU A 52 -8.61 15.00 -14.73
CA LEU A 52 -8.16 13.89 -13.90
C LEU A 52 -8.79 12.55 -14.29
N LYS A 53 -9.86 12.55 -15.09
CA LYS A 53 -10.51 11.30 -15.51
C LYS A 53 -9.56 10.45 -16.35
N GLY A 54 -9.54 9.16 -16.07
CA GLY A 54 -8.63 8.19 -16.72
C GLY A 54 -7.18 8.24 -16.25
N THR A 55 -6.76 9.25 -15.47
CA THR A 55 -5.39 9.36 -14.96
C THR A 55 -5.18 8.67 -13.61
N LEU A 56 -6.26 8.48 -12.85
CA LEU A 56 -6.22 7.90 -11.50
C LEU A 56 -6.66 6.43 -11.51
N GLU A 57 -6.08 5.67 -10.59
CA GLU A 57 -6.47 4.28 -10.32
C GLU A 57 -7.27 4.15 -9.00
N PRO A 58 -8.25 3.22 -8.94
CA PRO A 58 -8.99 2.95 -7.72
C PRO A 58 -8.09 2.35 -6.62
N ASN A 59 -8.55 2.42 -5.37
CA ASN A 59 -7.91 1.82 -4.19
C ASN A 59 -6.51 2.35 -3.81
N ILE A 60 -5.95 3.29 -4.57
CA ILE A 60 -4.76 4.07 -4.22
C ILE A 60 -5.16 5.28 -3.37
N LEU A 61 -4.33 5.61 -2.38
CA LEU A 61 -4.53 6.81 -1.56
C LEU A 61 -3.91 8.01 -2.28
N TYR A 62 -4.70 9.08 -2.47
CA TYR A 62 -4.24 10.32 -3.08
C TYR A 62 -4.31 11.46 -2.07
N SER A 63 -3.33 12.35 -2.14
CA SER A 63 -3.44 13.70 -1.59
C SER A 63 -4.14 14.56 -2.63
N VAL A 64 -5.28 15.13 -2.26
CA VAL A 64 -6.17 15.82 -3.20
C VAL A 64 -6.37 17.28 -2.83
N GLU A 65 -6.65 18.09 -3.85
CA GLU A 65 -7.23 19.42 -3.68
C GLU A 65 -8.70 19.41 -4.13
N LEU A 66 -9.57 19.94 -3.27
CA LEU A 66 -11.01 19.86 -3.38
C LEU A 66 -11.60 21.26 -3.49
N LYS A 67 -12.58 21.45 -4.38
CA LYS A 67 -13.42 22.65 -4.44
C LYS A 67 -14.88 22.26 -4.23
N PRO A 68 -15.67 23.00 -3.44
CA PRO A 68 -17.09 22.72 -3.30
C PRO A 68 -17.79 22.84 -4.66
N MET A 69 -18.75 21.95 -4.92
CA MET A 69 -19.58 22.02 -6.11
C MET A 69 -20.49 23.26 -6.08
N HIS A 70 -20.75 23.86 -7.24
CA HIS A 70 -21.60 25.05 -7.34
C HIS A 70 -23.09 24.78 -7.15
N LYS A 71 -23.58 23.63 -7.62
CA LYS A 71 -25.03 23.30 -7.72
C LYS A 71 -25.43 22.05 -6.93
N ALA A 72 -24.50 21.43 -6.20
CA ALA A 72 -24.74 20.16 -5.52
C ALA A 72 -23.96 20.08 -4.21
N ASN A 73 -24.36 19.15 -3.34
CA ASN A 73 -23.70 18.90 -2.07
C ASN A 73 -22.54 17.90 -2.25
N GLY A 74 -21.35 18.42 -2.56
CA GLY A 74 -20.17 17.61 -2.83
C GLY A 74 -18.95 18.45 -3.16
N TYR A 75 -17.87 17.78 -3.56
CA TYR A 75 -16.63 18.41 -3.97
C TYR A 75 -16.17 17.91 -5.35
N VAL A 76 -15.53 18.79 -6.10
CA VAL A 76 -14.76 18.45 -7.29
C VAL A 76 -13.29 18.37 -6.89
N VAL A 77 -12.66 17.25 -7.18
CA VAL A 77 -11.21 17.06 -7.05
C VAL A 77 -10.56 17.72 -8.26
N VAL A 78 -9.69 18.71 -8.03
CA VAL A 78 -9.02 19.48 -9.09
C VAL A 78 -7.53 19.20 -9.19
N ALA A 79 -6.98 18.48 -8.21
CA ALA A 79 -5.63 17.94 -8.26
C ALA A 79 -5.57 16.68 -7.40
N ALA A 80 -4.79 15.69 -7.82
CA ALA A 80 -4.57 14.45 -7.08
C ALA A 80 -3.14 13.96 -7.29
N THR A 81 -2.43 13.66 -6.20
CA THR A 81 -1.09 13.07 -6.25
C THR A 81 -1.06 11.80 -5.40
N PRO A 82 -0.60 10.66 -5.94
CA PRO A 82 -0.47 9.43 -5.16
C PRO A 82 0.37 9.65 -3.89
N VAL A 83 -0.11 9.15 -2.76
CA VAL A 83 0.65 9.16 -1.51
C VAL A 83 1.63 7.99 -1.54
N LEU A 84 2.92 8.31 -1.45
CA LEU A 84 3.99 7.33 -1.31
C LEU A 84 4.47 7.28 0.13
N PHE A 85 4.51 6.08 0.70
CA PHE A 85 4.98 5.86 2.06
C PHE A 85 6.45 5.48 2.08
N GLN A 86 7.21 6.09 2.97
CA GLN A 86 8.54 5.60 3.29
C GLN A 86 8.42 4.21 3.92
N ALA A 87 9.27 3.29 3.47
CA ALA A 87 9.34 1.95 4.02
C ALA A 87 10.54 1.79 4.94
N HIS A 88 10.41 0.90 5.91
CA HIS A 88 11.47 0.44 6.78
C HIS A 88 11.60 -1.09 6.65
N VAL A 89 12.82 -1.57 6.48
CA VAL A 89 13.15 -3.00 6.41
C VAL A 89 13.89 -3.36 7.69
N GLU A 90 13.32 -4.30 8.45
CA GLU A 90 13.86 -4.75 9.73
C GLU A 90 14.05 -6.26 9.69
N THR A 91 15.19 -6.74 10.22
CA THR A 91 15.46 -8.17 10.39
C THR A 91 15.43 -8.53 11.86
N VAL A 92 14.65 -9.56 12.22
CA VAL A 92 14.61 -10.15 13.55
C VAL A 92 15.06 -11.59 13.45
N ILE A 93 16.09 -11.94 14.23
CA ILE A 93 16.60 -13.30 14.35
C ILE A 93 16.63 -13.69 15.81
N VAL A 94 15.83 -14.68 16.17
CA VAL A 94 15.94 -15.44 17.41
C VAL A 94 16.35 -16.85 17.02
N PRO A 95 17.62 -17.25 17.24
CA PRO A 95 18.14 -18.52 16.77
C PRO A 95 17.20 -19.69 17.08
N LYS A 96 17.01 -20.55 16.08
CA LYS A 96 16.14 -21.74 16.08
C LYS A 96 14.65 -21.47 16.34
N THR A 97 14.25 -20.21 16.51
CA THR A 97 12.91 -19.82 16.94
C THR A 97 12.23 -18.95 15.89
N LEU A 98 12.84 -17.83 15.51
CA LEU A 98 12.30 -16.85 14.59
C LEU A 98 13.39 -16.35 13.64
N TYR A 99 13.10 -16.36 12.34
CA TYR A 99 13.93 -15.72 11.33
C TYR A 99 13.00 -14.93 10.43
N GLN A 100 12.95 -13.61 10.59
CA GLN A 100 12.00 -12.79 9.85
C GLN A 100 12.60 -11.49 9.35
N VAL A 101 12.35 -11.15 8.08
CA VAL A 101 12.55 -9.80 7.54
C VAL A 101 11.18 -9.17 7.33
N THR A 102 10.95 -7.99 7.91
CA THR A 102 9.68 -7.26 7.80
C THR A 102 9.89 -5.93 7.06
N VAL A 103 9.10 -5.72 6.02
CA VAL A 103 8.98 -4.43 5.33
C VAL A 103 7.71 -3.73 5.81
N THR A 104 7.86 -2.62 6.52
CA THR A 104 6.75 -1.80 7.04
C THR A 104 6.64 -0.48 6.31
N PHE A 105 5.44 -0.09 5.88
CA PHE A 105 5.19 1.20 5.23
C PHE A 105 3.71 1.59 5.32
N GLY A 106 3.46 2.85 5.69
CA GLY A 106 2.12 3.28 6.11
C GLY A 106 1.59 2.36 7.21
N ASN A 107 0.41 1.79 7.00
CA ASN A 107 -0.23 0.85 7.94
C ASN A 107 -0.03 -0.63 7.55
N LYS A 108 0.91 -0.94 6.66
CA LYS A 108 1.08 -2.29 6.12
C LYS A 108 2.42 -2.88 6.55
N LYS A 109 2.41 -4.20 6.69
CA LYS A 109 3.59 -5.02 6.96
C LYS A 109 3.60 -6.20 5.98
N ILE A 110 4.74 -6.46 5.39
CA ILE A 110 5.01 -7.64 4.56
C ILE A 110 6.20 -8.35 5.21
N PHE A 111 6.06 -9.65 5.47
CA PHE A 111 7.09 -10.43 6.15
C PHE A 111 7.61 -11.54 5.23
N PHE A 112 8.92 -11.71 5.25
CA PHE A 112 9.62 -12.91 4.83
C PHE A 112 9.95 -13.72 6.08
N ASP A 113 9.36 -14.89 6.19
CA ASP A 113 9.52 -15.84 7.27
C ASP A 113 9.70 -17.24 6.67
N PRO A 114 10.95 -17.66 6.38
CA PRO A 114 11.23 -18.94 5.73
C PRO A 114 10.87 -20.16 6.60
N LYS A 115 10.69 -19.99 7.92
CA LYS A 115 10.42 -21.09 8.84
C LYS A 115 8.92 -21.27 9.09
N ASP A 116 8.22 -20.20 9.48
CA ASP A 116 6.84 -20.23 9.98
C ASP A 116 5.86 -19.45 9.09
N GLY A 117 6.30 -18.93 7.94
CA GLY A 117 5.45 -18.26 6.96
C GLY A 117 4.31 -19.16 6.46
N LYS A 118 3.11 -18.59 6.29
CA LYS A 118 1.89 -19.36 5.97
C LYS A 118 1.68 -19.58 4.47
N SER A 119 2.48 -18.96 3.61
CA SER A 119 2.31 -19.00 2.15
C SER A 119 3.65 -18.96 1.44
N VAL A 120 3.67 -19.31 0.15
CA VAL A 120 4.87 -19.11 -0.69
C VAL A 120 5.29 -17.63 -0.69
N MET A 121 4.30 -16.73 -0.71
CA MET A 121 4.48 -15.28 -0.67
C MET A 121 5.10 -14.74 0.62
N SER A 122 5.14 -15.55 1.68
CA SER A 122 5.80 -15.18 2.95
C SER A 122 6.99 -16.06 3.28
N ARG A 123 7.09 -17.27 2.73
CA ARG A 123 8.21 -18.20 2.98
C ARG A 123 9.38 -18.06 2.02
N THR A 124 9.20 -17.38 0.89
CA THR A 124 10.22 -17.29 -0.15
C THR A 124 10.64 -15.84 -0.39
N ILE A 125 11.91 -15.67 -0.75
CA ILE A 125 12.46 -14.36 -1.12
C ILE A 125 11.71 -13.81 -2.34
N ASP A 126 11.52 -14.64 -3.37
CA ASP A 126 10.84 -14.24 -4.61
C ASP A 126 9.36 -13.91 -4.39
N GLY A 127 8.66 -14.65 -3.53
CA GLY A 127 7.26 -14.38 -3.20
C GLY A 127 7.09 -12.99 -2.58
N VAL A 128 7.93 -12.63 -1.61
CA VAL A 128 7.89 -11.28 -1.03
C VAL A 128 8.33 -10.22 -2.04
N LEU A 129 9.35 -10.52 -2.86
CA LEU A 129 9.82 -9.63 -3.93
C LEU A 129 8.70 -9.29 -4.92
N GLU A 130 7.89 -10.28 -5.32
CA GLU A 130 6.74 -10.09 -6.20
C GLU A 130 5.71 -9.15 -5.58
N ILE A 131 5.39 -9.32 -4.28
CA ILE A 131 4.49 -8.40 -3.57
C ILE A 131 5.06 -6.98 -3.63
N LEU A 132 6.34 -6.81 -3.28
CA LEU A 132 7.00 -5.50 -3.23
C LEU A 132 7.00 -4.81 -4.61
N LYS A 133 7.32 -5.55 -5.68
CA LYS A 133 7.29 -5.04 -7.06
C LYS A 133 5.91 -4.54 -7.46
N GLY A 134 4.86 -5.26 -7.07
CA GLY A 134 3.46 -4.91 -7.32
C GLY A 134 2.97 -3.68 -6.56
N ARG A 135 3.72 -3.17 -5.57
CA ARG A 135 3.33 -1.98 -4.82
C ARG A 135 3.60 -0.70 -5.59
N LYS A 136 2.59 0.17 -5.61
CA LYS A 136 2.65 1.53 -6.16
C LYS A 136 2.75 2.61 -5.07
N ASP A 137 2.57 2.23 -3.81
CA ASP A 137 2.52 3.14 -2.65
C ASP A 137 3.80 3.17 -1.82
N ILE A 138 4.91 2.63 -2.33
CA ILE A 138 6.23 2.66 -1.68
C ILE A 138 7.09 3.77 -2.29
N LYS A 139 7.60 4.67 -1.44
CA LYS A 139 8.60 5.66 -1.83
C LYS A 139 9.97 4.99 -1.96
N TYR A 140 10.73 5.36 -3.00
CA TYR A 140 12.07 4.81 -3.30
C TYR A 140 12.09 3.27 -3.38
N LYS A 141 11.08 2.69 -4.05
CA LYS A 141 10.81 1.24 -4.09
C LYS A 141 12.04 0.38 -4.42
N GLU A 142 12.84 0.76 -5.42
CA GLU A 142 14.02 -0.03 -5.81
C GLU A 142 15.07 -0.13 -4.69
N GLY A 143 15.25 0.95 -3.91
CA GLY A 143 16.12 0.94 -2.75
C GLY A 143 15.60 0.02 -1.64
N VAL A 144 14.28 0.05 -1.40
CA VAL A 144 13.61 -0.84 -0.44
C VAL A 144 13.73 -2.31 -0.86
N ILE A 145 13.55 -2.60 -2.15
CA ILE A 145 13.74 -3.95 -2.71
C ILE A 145 15.18 -4.43 -2.51
N THR A 146 16.15 -3.56 -2.79
CA THR A 146 17.57 -3.89 -2.63
C THR A 146 17.91 -4.20 -1.17
N ASP A 147 17.44 -3.37 -0.23
CA ASP A 147 17.64 -3.58 1.21
C ASP A 147 16.98 -4.89 1.69
N TYR A 148 15.72 -5.12 1.28
CA TYR A 148 15.01 -6.37 1.53
C TYR A 148 15.79 -7.60 1.05
N LEU A 149 16.27 -7.60 -0.20
CA LEU A 149 17.01 -8.74 -0.77
C LEU A 149 18.32 -9.01 -0.02
N ASN A 150 19.05 -7.95 0.36
CA ASN A 150 20.29 -8.07 1.11
C ASN A 150 20.04 -8.68 2.49
N GLN A 151 19.04 -8.16 3.21
CA GLN A 151 18.66 -8.65 4.54
C GLN A 151 18.11 -10.07 4.49
N ALA A 152 17.26 -10.40 3.52
CA ALA A 152 16.67 -11.73 3.37
C ALA A 152 17.73 -12.80 3.08
N ARG A 153 18.69 -12.52 2.19
CA ARG A 153 19.82 -13.43 1.91
C ARG A 153 20.73 -13.60 3.13
N ALA A 154 20.99 -12.53 3.88
CA ALA A 154 21.76 -12.62 5.12
C ALA A 154 21.05 -13.46 6.18
N LEU A 155 19.74 -13.32 6.30
CA LEU A 155 18.90 -14.11 7.20
C LEU A 155 18.92 -15.60 6.84
N VAL A 156 18.79 -15.95 5.55
CA VAL A 156 18.91 -17.35 5.08
C VAL A 156 20.25 -17.95 5.46
N ARG A 157 21.37 -17.25 5.18
CA ARG A 157 22.71 -17.73 5.57
C ARG A 157 22.82 -17.98 7.07
N ARG A 158 22.22 -17.11 7.89
CA ARG A 158 22.21 -17.28 9.35
C ARG A 158 21.38 -18.48 9.78
N MET A 159 20.19 -18.64 9.21
CA MET A 159 19.30 -19.78 9.45
C MET A 159 19.97 -21.11 9.07
N GLU A 160 20.70 -21.15 7.96
CA GLU A 160 21.48 -22.32 7.53
C GLU A 160 22.64 -22.62 8.47
N SER A 161 23.35 -21.59 8.94
CA SER A 161 24.41 -21.74 9.95
C SER A 161 23.89 -22.29 11.29
N ASP A 162 22.62 -22.01 11.63
CA ASP A 162 21.95 -22.52 12.83
C ASP A 162 21.36 -23.94 12.61
N GLY A 163 21.56 -24.54 11.43
CA GLY A 163 21.26 -25.94 11.12
C GLY A 163 19.96 -26.20 10.35
N PHE A 164 19.28 -25.17 9.86
CA PHE A 164 18.06 -25.32 9.06
C PHE A 164 18.36 -25.32 7.56
N ILE A 165 17.45 -25.85 6.75
CA ILE A 165 17.58 -25.83 5.28
C ILE A 165 16.53 -24.88 4.71
N TYR A 166 16.97 -23.87 3.96
CA TYR A 166 16.08 -23.04 3.17
C TYR A 166 15.80 -23.73 1.81
N THR A 167 14.52 -23.85 1.45
CA THR A 167 14.08 -24.57 0.23
C THR A 167 13.47 -23.67 -0.82
N GLY A 168 13.38 -22.35 -0.57
CA GLY A 168 12.61 -21.43 -1.41
C GLY A 168 13.15 -21.23 -2.84
N ASP A 169 14.46 -21.44 -3.06
CA ASP A 169 15.07 -21.27 -4.39
C ASP A 169 14.89 -22.49 -5.31
N ARG A 170 14.44 -23.64 -4.76
CA ARG A 170 14.34 -24.91 -5.52
C ARG A 170 13.19 -24.96 -6.52
N HIS A 171 12.32 -23.95 -6.56
CA HIS A 171 11.20 -23.89 -7.51
C HIS A 171 11.53 -23.28 -8.87
N GLN A 172 12.77 -22.79 -9.10
CA GLN A 172 13.18 -22.29 -10.43
C GLN A 172 13.96 -23.31 -11.29
N GLY A 173 14.28 -24.51 -10.78
CA GLY A 173 15.22 -25.46 -11.42
C GLY A 173 14.62 -26.74 -11.99
N GLY A 174 13.32 -26.77 -12.31
CA GLY A 174 12.60 -27.99 -12.68
C GLY A 174 11.97 -27.98 -14.08
N ILE A 175 12.74 -27.65 -15.11
CA ILE A 175 12.46 -28.11 -16.49
C ILE A 175 13.82 -28.50 -17.08
N GLN A 176 14.02 -29.80 -17.22
CA GLN A 176 15.09 -30.40 -18.02
C GLN A 176 14.44 -30.99 -19.27
#